data_AF-A0A5Q0TDG0-F1
#
_entry.id   AF-A0A5Q0TDG0-F1
#
_cell.length_a   1.000
_cell.length_b   1.000
_cell.length_c   1.000
_cell.angle_alpha   90.00
_cell.angle_beta   90.00
_cell.angle_gamma   90.00
#
_symmetry.space_group_name_H-M   'P 1'
#
loop_
_entity.id
_entity.type
_entity.pdbx_description
1 polymer ?
#
loop_
_entity_poly.entity_id
_entity_poly.type
_entity_poly.pdbx_seq_one_letter_code
_entity_poly.pdbx_strand_id
1 'polypeptide(L)'
;MKELNTFQSVNERDVDLLVLEELNVSDSFAQWFVCRVREEITSIKTLGAWHSVVDTNLGESDLVYIYQSDDLSSQAILIENKIDASAQAQQGEIYRLRGNRGLEDGLWQDFRTCIIAPKAYIARNAEPYDAAISYEEIMVYLAAQGDKRGLYKAQTLRDAIEKNRRGYVATVCIKTTDFAQKYLAYASEHFPQLNPEQPKPRANGHDWIHFYPEPINKKIRIIHQIYGKVIKLQFLGQADNFDDIKSHFEGLECSGYRIIKSGKSVNIETPLPEISIAEQSFDSVLEEIGIALNKAQQLHSWMENYHSV
;
A
#
# COMPACT_ATOMS: atom_id res chain seq x y z
N MET A 1 7.38 28.41 -1.98
CA MET A 1 6.77 28.14 -3.30
C MET A 1 7.80 27.79 -4.37
N LYS A 2 8.88 28.56 -4.59
CA LYS A 2 9.87 28.26 -5.66
C LYS A 2 10.68 26.96 -5.47
N GLU A 3 10.69 26.38 -4.28
CA GLU A 3 11.40 25.12 -3.95
C GLU A 3 10.45 23.94 -3.71
N LEU A 4 9.14 24.13 -3.90
CA LEU A 4 8.15 23.07 -3.70
C LEU A 4 7.84 22.40 -5.05
N ASN A 5 7.81 21.07 -5.06
CA ASN A 5 7.22 20.31 -6.16
C ASN A 5 5.72 20.64 -6.26
N THR A 6 5.17 20.58 -7.47
CA THR A 6 3.72 20.77 -7.71
C THR A 6 2.89 19.78 -6.89
N PHE A 7 3.36 18.54 -6.79
CA PHE A 7 2.80 17.50 -5.93
C PHE A 7 3.77 17.16 -4.81
N GLN A 8 3.25 17.02 -3.58
CA GLN A 8 4.05 16.56 -2.44
C GLN A 8 4.56 15.11 -2.66
N SER A 9 3.73 14.27 -3.27
CA SER A 9 4.06 12.94 -3.75
C SER A 9 3.15 12.59 -4.93
N VAL A 10 3.63 11.72 -5.83
CA VAL A 10 2.83 11.12 -6.90
C VAL A 10 2.62 9.64 -6.60
N ASN A 11 1.38 9.21 -6.70
CA ASN A 11 0.93 7.85 -6.44
C ASN A 11 0.38 7.23 -7.72
N GLU A 12 0.23 5.91 -7.78
CA GLU A 12 -0.34 5.20 -8.93
C GLU A 12 -1.67 5.81 -9.36
N ARG A 13 -2.55 6.11 -8.40
CA ARG A 13 -3.85 6.76 -8.65
C ARG A 13 -3.76 8.10 -9.39
N ASP A 14 -2.72 8.89 -9.16
CA ASP A 14 -2.56 10.18 -9.85
C ASP A 14 -2.25 9.96 -11.33
N VAL A 15 -1.48 8.91 -11.64
CA VAL A 15 -1.19 8.49 -13.01
C VAL A 15 -2.41 7.82 -13.64
N ASP A 16 -3.17 7.01 -12.89
CA ASP A 16 -4.41 6.40 -13.37
C ASP A 16 -5.38 7.46 -13.88
N LEU A 17 -5.64 8.49 -13.05
CA LEU A 17 -6.58 9.55 -13.40
C LEU A 17 -6.09 10.40 -14.58
N LEU A 18 -4.77 10.61 -14.69
CA LEU A 18 -4.17 11.31 -15.83
C LEU A 18 -4.41 10.53 -17.13
N VAL A 19 -4.14 9.23 -17.13
CA VAL A 19 -4.31 8.37 -18.32
C VAL A 19 -5.79 8.16 -18.62
N LEU A 20 -6.64 7.99 -17.60
CA LEU A 20 -8.10 7.90 -17.73
C LEU A 20 -8.68 9.14 -18.44
N GLU A 21 -8.26 10.34 -18.04
CA GLU A 21 -8.70 11.58 -18.67
C GLU A 21 -8.28 11.61 -20.15
N GLU A 22 -7.01 11.33 -20.44
CA GLU A 22 -6.49 11.37 -21.81
C GLU A 22 -7.18 10.34 -22.72
N LEU A 23 -7.43 9.12 -22.24
CA LEU A 23 -8.15 8.10 -23.00
C LEU A 23 -9.61 8.46 -23.31
N ASN A 24 -10.27 9.23 -22.42
CA ASN A 24 -11.67 9.65 -22.63
C ASN A 24 -11.81 10.96 -23.41
N VAL A 25 -10.82 11.85 -23.35
CA VAL A 25 -10.97 13.24 -23.83
C VAL A 25 -10.12 13.54 -25.06
N SER A 26 -9.02 12.82 -25.27
CA SER A 26 -8.03 13.11 -26.31
C SER A 26 -7.99 11.99 -27.35
N ASP A 27 -8.69 12.18 -28.47
CA ASP A 27 -8.72 11.21 -29.58
C ASP A 27 -7.30 10.90 -30.09
N SER A 28 -6.42 11.90 -30.13
CA SER A 28 -5.04 11.71 -30.56
C SER A 28 -4.24 10.83 -29.58
N PHE A 29 -4.42 11.04 -28.27
CA PHE A 29 -3.78 10.21 -27.25
C PHE A 29 -4.32 8.78 -27.30
N ALA A 30 -5.64 8.61 -27.37
CA ALA A 30 -6.29 7.32 -27.44
C ALA A 30 -5.81 6.53 -28.67
N GLN A 31 -5.80 7.18 -29.84
CA GLN A 31 -5.28 6.64 -31.10
C GLN A 31 -3.82 6.21 -30.96
N TRP A 32 -2.96 7.09 -30.42
CA TRP A 32 -1.55 6.78 -30.18
C TRP A 32 -1.39 5.58 -29.24
N PHE A 33 -2.14 5.56 -28.13
CA PHE A 33 -2.06 4.51 -27.12
C PHE A 33 -2.43 3.15 -27.71
N VAL A 34 -3.54 3.05 -28.46
CA VAL A 34 -3.94 1.80 -29.11
C VAL A 34 -2.89 1.33 -30.11
N CYS A 35 -2.37 2.23 -30.95
CA CYS A 35 -1.33 1.87 -31.92
C CYS A 35 -0.05 1.36 -31.24
N ARG A 36 0.30 1.91 -30.07
CA ARG A 36 1.44 1.41 -29.27
C ARG A 36 1.17 0.04 -28.66
N VAL A 37 -0.04 -0.22 -28.15
CA VAL A 37 -0.41 -1.53 -27.56
C VAL A 37 -0.55 -2.62 -28.62
N ARG A 38 -1.11 -2.29 -29.78
CA ARG A 38 -1.39 -3.26 -30.85
C ARG A 38 -0.21 -3.45 -31.82
N GLU A 39 0.75 -2.52 -31.82
CA GLU A 39 1.88 -2.47 -32.77
C GLU A 39 1.46 -2.35 -34.24
N GLU A 40 0.28 -1.78 -34.48
CA GLU A 40 -0.29 -1.55 -35.81
C GLU A 40 -0.96 -0.17 -35.88
N ILE A 41 -1.14 0.34 -37.10
CA ILE A 41 -1.89 1.57 -37.34
C ILE A 41 -3.34 1.18 -37.52
N THR A 42 -4.19 1.51 -36.55
CA THR A 42 -5.61 1.13 -36.53
C THR A 42 -6.43 2.36 -36.21
N SER A 43 -7.39 2.73 -37.06
CA SER A 43 -8.29 3.83 -36.71
C SER A 43 -9.27 3.35 -35.63
N ILE A 44 -9.49 4.20 -34.63
CA ILE A 44 -10.34 3.86 -33.50
C ILE A 44 -11.41 4.91 -33.25
N LYS A 45 -12.49 4.46 -32.65
CA LYS A 45 -13.46 5.32 -31.98
C LYS A 45 -13.55 4.94 -30.52
N THR A 46 -13.20 5.88 -29.63
CA THR A 46 -13.34 5.68 -28.18
C THR A 46 -14.80 5.39 -27.82
N LEU A 47 -15.02 4.32 -27.05
CA LEU A 47 -16.30 4.03 -26.39
C LEU A 47 -16.27 4.48 -24.93
N GLY A 48 -15.12 4.34 -24.26
CA GLY A 48 -14.87 4.91 -22.94
C GLY A 48 -13.66 4.32 -22.25
N ALA A 49 -13.24 4.93 -21.15
CA ALA A 49 -12.28 4.36 -20.21
C ALA A 49 -12.83 4.45 -18.78
N TRP A 50 -12.56 3.42 -17.98
CA TRP A 50 -13.02 3.30 -16.59
C TRP A 50 -11.85 3.01 -15.66
N HIS A 51 -11.91 3.56 -14.45
CA HIS A 51 -10.95 3.33 -13.37
C HIS A 51 -11.50 2.33 -12.36
N SER A 52 -10.63 1.49 -11.80
CA SER A 52 -10.97 0.58 -10.70
C SER A 52 -12.12 -0.37 -11.06
N VAL A 53 -11.99 -1.07 -12.19
CA VAL A 53 -13.04 -2.00 -12.65
C VAL A 53 -12.90 -3.31 -11.89
N VAL A 54 -13.86 -3.64 -11.04
CA VAL A 54 -13.81 -4.82 -10.16
C VAL A 54 -14.57 -6.00 -10.78
N ASP A 55 -13.95 -7.17 -10.74
CA ASP A 55 -14.61 -8.46 -10.95
C ASP A 55 -14.68 -9.18 -9.60
N THR A 56 -15.83 -9.77 -9.28
CA THR A 56 -16.08 -10.38 -7.96
C THR A 56 -15.17 -11.55 -7.62
N ASN A 57 -14.58 -12.23 -8.63
CA ASN A 57 -13.74 -13.41 -8.44
C ASN A 57 -12.30 -13.21 -8.94
N LEU A 58 -12.06 -12.26 -9.84
CA LEU A 58 -10.78 -12.07 -10.53
C LEU A 58 -10.08 -10.75 -10.17
N GLY A 59 -10.52 -10.06 -9.12
CA GLY A 59 -9.82 -8.87 -8.61
C GLY A 59 -10.20 -7.57 -9.32
N GLU A 60 -9.25 -6.66 -9.49
CA GLU A 60 -9.46 -5.31 -10.02
C GLU A 60 -8.52 -5.06 -11.20
N SER A 61 -9.00 -4.32 -12.22
CA SER A 61 -8.14 -3.66 -13.20
C SER A 61 -8.03 -2.18 -12.88
N ASP A 62 -6.81 -1.64 -12.87
CA ASP A 62 -6.58 -0.22 -12.59
C ASP A 62 -7.33 0.64 -13.60
N LEU A 63 -7.16 0.33 -14.90
CA LEU A 63 -7.91 0.95 -15.99
C LEU A 63 -8.41 -0.08 -16.98
N VAL A 64 -9.60 0.15 -17.54
CA VAL A 64 -10.12 -0.57 -18.70
C VAL A 64 -10.49 0.45 -19.76
N TYR A 65 -9.91 0.32 -20.95
CA TYR A 65 -10.22 1.15 -22.09
C TYR A 65 -10.96 0.34 -23.15
N ILE A 66 -12.11 0.82 -23.62
CA ILE A 66 -12.88 0.19 -24.68
C ILE A 66 -12.97 1.14 -25.86
N TYR A 67 -12.67 0.62 -27.04
CA TYR A 67 -12.79 1.32 -28.31
C TYR A 67 -13.44 0.43 -29.36
N GLN A 68 -13.88 1.05 -30.45
CA GLN A 68 -14.34 0.35 -31.64
C GLN A 68 -13.26 0.43 -32.71
N SER A 69 -12.87 -0.71 -33.29
CA SER A 69 -11.95 -0.78 -34.44
C SER A 69 -12.67 -0.51 -35.77
N ASP A 70 -11.90 -0.43 -36.85
CA ASP A 70 -12.40 -0.14 -38.20
C ASP A 70 -13.44 -1.15 -38.71
N ASP A 71 -13.41 -2.40 -38.24
CA ASP A 71 -14.39 -3.44 -38.54
C ASP A 71 -15.67 -3.36 -37.68
N LEU A 72 -15.81 -2.28 -36.90
CA LEU A 72 -16.89 -2.00 -35.96
C LEU A 72 -16.95 -2.94 -34.74
N SER A 73 -15.97 -3.81 -34.54
CA SER A 73 -15.90 -4.65 -33.33
C SER A 73 -15.44 -3.82 -32.12
N SER A 74 -16.02 -4.10 -30.95
CA SER A 74 -15.58 -3.52 -29.68
C SER A 74 -14.37 -4.27 -29.13
N GLN A 75 -13.37 -3.51 -28.74
CA GLN A 75 -12.04 -3.98 -28.36
C GLN A 75 -11.70 -3.41 -26.99
N ALA A 76 -11.06 -4.20 -26.13
CA ALA A 76 -10.64 -3.76 -24.81
C ALA A 76 -9.11 -3.73 -24.63
N ILE A 77 -8.62 -2.78 -23.83
CA ILE A 77 -7.29 -2.83 -23.25
C ILE A 77 -7.45 -2.80 -21.74
N LEU A 78 -7.01 -3.88 -21.08
CA LEU A 78 -6.96 -3.95 -19.62
C LEU A 78 -5.57 -3.49 -19.20
N ILE A 79 -5.50 -2.39 -18.47
CA ILE A 79 -4.27 -1.67 -18.20
C ILE A 79 -3.97 -1.77 -16.71
N GLU A 80 -2.79 -2.29 -16.39
CA GLU A 80 -2.17 -2.26 -15.06
C GLU A 80 -1.23 -1.07 -14.98
N ASN A 81 -1.22 -0.36 -13.86
CA ASN A 81 -0.35 0.77 -13.59
C ASN A 81 0.56 0.53 -12.37
N LYS A 82 1.87 0.72 -12.54
CA LYS A 82 2.85 0.53 -11.45
C LYS A 82 3.87 1.66 -11.38
N ILE A 83 4.11 2.18 -10.17
CA ILE A 83 5.25 3.05 -9.90
C ILE A 83 6.36 2.28 -9.19
N ASP A 84 6.12 1.79 -7.97
CA ASP A 84 7.17 1.20 -7.13
C ASP A 84 6.79 -0.13 -6.47
N ALA A 85 5.50 -0.43 -6.35
CA ALA A 85 5.01 -1.67 -5.78
C ALA A 85 5.50 -2.90 -6.56
N SER A 86 6.12 -3.86 -5.86
CA SER A 86 6.51 -5.14 -6.47
C SER A 86 5.33 -5.79 -7.18
N ALA A 87 5.59 -6.37 -8.35
CA ALA A 87 4.59 -7.12 -9.09
C ALA A 87 4.03 -8.23 -8.20
N GLN A 88 2.70 -8.37 -8.18
CA GLN A 88 2.08 -9.51 -7.54
C GLN A 88 2.25 -10.73 -8.46
N ALA A 89 2.61 -11.87 -7.87
CA ALA A 89 2.78 -13.09 -8.66
C ALA A 89 1.46 -13.43 -9.38
N GLN A 90 1.56 -13.79 -10.66
CA GLN A 90 0.42 -14.16 -11.53
C GLN A 90 -0.52 -13.00 -11.89
N GLN A 91 -0.13 -11.75 -11.64
CA GLN A 91 -0.97 -10.60 -11.94
C GLN A 91 -1.24 -10.48 -13.45
N GLY A 92 -0.27 -10.80 -14.31
CA GLY A 92 -0.47 -10.81 -15.76
C GLY A 92 -1.53 -11.84 -16.20
N GLU A 93 -1.50 -13.03 -15.60
CA GLU A 93 -2.48 -14.08 -15.85
C GLU A 93 -3.88 -13.72 -15.36
N ILE A 94 -4.00 -13.05 -14.20
CA ILE A 94 -5.28 -12.54 -13.70
C ILE A 94 -5.91 -11.56 -14.70
N TYR A 95 -5.11 -10.64 -15.25
CA TYR A 95 -5.58 -9.72 -16.29
C TYR A 95 -6.02 -10.45 -17.56
N ARG A 96 -5.31 -11.50 -17.97
CA ARG A 96 -5.70 -12.34 -19.12
C ARG A 96 -7.02 -13.07 -18.88
N LEU A 97 -7.22 -13.63 -17.68
CA LEU A 97 -8.47 -14.28 -17.29
C LEU A 97 -9.64 -13.30 -17.31
N ARG A 98 -9.45 -12.07 -16.84
CA ARG A 98 -10.47 -11.00 -16.90
C ARG A 98 -10.81 -10.61 -18.33
N GLY A 99 -9.80 -10.48 -19.17
CA GLY A 99 -9.97 -10.24 -20.60
C GLY A 99 -10.84 -11.32 -21.26
N ASN A 100 -10.54 -12.59 -20.98
CA ASN A 100 -11.33 -13.72 -21.46
C ASN A 100 -12.76 -13.69 -20.90
N ARG A 101 -12.93 -13.35 -19.63
CA ARG A 101 -14.26 -13.22 -19.02
C ARG A 101 -15.12 -12.18 -19.73
N GLY A 102 -14.56 -11.03 -20.10
CA GLY A 102 -15.30 -10.04 -20.88
C GLY A 102 -15.61 -10.46 -22.32
N LEU A 103 -14.86 -11.42 -22.90
CA LEU A 103 -15.28 -12.09 -24.14
C LEU A 103 -16.51 -12.96 -23.91
N GLU A 104 -16.50 -13.79 -22.86
CA GLU A 104 -17.62 -14.67 -22.50
C GLU A 104 -18.90 -13.88 -22.18
N ASP A 105 -18.75 -12.77 -21.46
CA ASP A 105 -19.86 -11.90 -21.06
C ASP A 105 -20.30 -10.93 -22.18
N GLY A 106 -19.62 -10.95 -23.33
CA GLY A 106 -19.97 -10.14 -24.51
C GLY A 106 -19.69 -8.64 -24.37
N LEU A 107 -18.78 -8.26 -23.46
CA LEU A 107 -18.38 -6.87 -23.23
C LEU A 107 -17.49 -6.33 -24.36
N TRP A 108 -16.67 -7.21 -24.94
CA TRP A 108 -15.80 -6.94 -26.10
C TRP A 108 -15.65 -8.20 -26.97
N GLN A 109 -15.12 -8.04 -28.18
CA GLN A 109 -14.88 -9.13 -29.13
C GLN A 109 -13.41 -9.56 -29.20
N ASP A 110 -12.47 -8.69 -28.81
CA ASP A 110 -11.07 -9.03 -28.56
C ASP A 110 -10.47 -8.06 -27.53
N PHE A 111 -9.33 -8.43 -26.92
CA PHE A 111 -8.67 -7.61 -25.90
C PHE A 111 -7.14 -7.73 -25.93
N ARG A 112 -6.48 -6.77 -25.27
CA ARG A 112 -5.06 -6.84 -24.89
C ARG A 112 -4.87 -6.47 -23.43
N THR A 113 -3.86 -7.07 -22.82
CA THR A 113 -3.34 -6.68 -21.51
C THR A 113 -2.14 -5.77 -21.70
N CYS A 114 -2.11 -4.66 -20.98
CA CYS A 114 -1.01 -3.68 -21.07
C CYS A 114 -0.55 -3.28 -19.67
N ILE A 115 0.75 -3.21 -19.46
CA ILE A 115 1.32 -2.57 -18.28
C ILE A 115 1.86 -1.18 -18.63
N ILE A 116 1.49 -0.18 -17.83
CA ILE A 116 2.12 1.14 -17.84
C ILE A 116 2.96 1.31 -16.58
N ALA A 117 4.23 1.65 -16.76
CA ALA A 117 5.16 1.78 -15.64
C ALA A 117 6.41 2.57 -16.05
N PRO A 118 7.24 3.06 -15.11
CA PRO A 118 8.58 3.55 -15.44
C PRO A 118 9.39 2.48 -16.19
N LYS A 119 10.23 2.89 -17.15
CA LYS A 119 11.06 1.95 -17.93
C LYS A 119 11.93 1.03 -17.05
N ALA A 120 12.44 1.56 -15.94
CA ALA A 120 13.21 0.80 -14.96
C ALA A 120 12.37 -0.27 -14.23
N TYR A 121 11.06 -0.07 -14.07
CA TYR A 121 10.13 -1.06 -13.54
C TYR A 121 9.87 -2.15 -14.59
N ILE A 122 9.54 -1.77 -15.82
CA ILE A 122 9.26 -2.72 -16.92
C ILE A 122 10.45 -3.67 -17.11
N ALA A 123 11.68 -3.14 -17.07
CA ALA A 123 12.89 -3.95 -17.25
C ALA A 123 13.12 -5.04 -16.18
N ARG A 124 12.50 -4.92 -15.01
CA ARG A 124 12.60 -5.90 -13.91
C ARG A 124 11.30 -6.71 -13.71
N ASN A 125 10.23 -6.38 -14.43
CA ASN A 125 8.97 -7.10 -14.34
C ASN A 125 9.05 -8.41 -15.11
N ALA A 126 8.66 -9.51 -14.46
CA ALA A 126 8.62 -10.84 -15.08
C ALA A 126 7.19 -11.29 -15.45
N GLU A 127 6.17 -10.54 -15.03
CA GLU A 127 4.77 -10.89 -15.29
C GLU A 127 4.41 -10.66 -16.77
N PRO A 128 3.70 -11.60 -17.42
CA PRO A 128 3.40 -11.53 -18.84
C PRO A 128 2.21 -10.61 -19.13
N TYR A 129 2.45 -9.52 -19.86
CA TYR A 129 1.44 -8.68 -20.49
C TYR A 129 1.62 -8.71 -22.01
N ASP A 130 0.54 -8.50 -22.78
CA ASP A 130 0.63 -8.47 -24.24
C ASP A 130 1.42 -7.25 -24.74
N ALA A 131 1.38 -6.14 -23.99
CA ALA A 131 2.13 -4.92 -24.28
C ALA A 131 2.65 -4.24 -23.00
N ALA A 132 3.65 -3.37 -23.17
CA ALA A 132 4.13 -2.49 -22.12
C ALA A 132 4.40 -1.10 -22.70
N ILE A 133 3.90 -0.05 -22.04
CA ILE A 133 4.17 1.35 -22.41
C ILE A 133 4.84 2.03 -21.22
N SER A 134 6.03 2.58 -21.45
CA SER A 134 6.74 3.27 -20.38
C SER A 134 6.15 4.64 -20.06
N TYR A 135 6.24 5.07 -18.80
CA TYR A 135 5.90 6.45 -18.43
C TYR A 135 6.72 7.48 -19.22
N GLU A 136 7.96 7.13 -19.57
CA GLU A 136 8.83 7.95 -20.40
C GLU A 136 8.23 8.19 -21.78
N GLU A 137 7.61 7.18 -22.40
CA GLU A 137 6.93 7.33 -23.69
C GLU A 137 5.68 8.21 -23.58
N ILE A 138 4.85 7.98 -22.57
CA ILE A 138 3.65 8.80 -22.31
C ILE A 138 4.06 10.25 -22.04
N MET A 139 5.11 10.47 -21.25
CA MET A 139 5.66 11.79 -20.94
C MET A 139 6.15 12.50 -22.21
N VAL A 140 6.88 11.80 -23.09
CA VAL A 140 7.35 12.35 -24.37
C VAL A 140 6.17 12.73 -25.25
N TYR A 141 5.16 11.87 -25.36
CA TYR A 141 3.96 12.15 -26.14
C TYR A 141 3.24 13.42 -25.65
N LEU A 142 3.00 13.52 -24.34
CA LEU A 142 2.30 14.66 -23.75
C LEU A 142 3.11 15.96 -23.85
N ALA A 143 4.43 15.90 -23.67
CA ALA A 143 5.31 17.05 -23.82
C ALA A 143 5.36 17.55 -25.28
N ALA A 144 5.28 16.63 -26.26
CA ALA A 144 5.29 16.96 -27.69
C ALA A 144 4.05 17.74 -28.16
N GLN A 145 2.94 17.70 -27.40
CA GLN A 145 1.77 18.56 -27.67
C GLN A 145 2.11 20.06 -27.54
N GLY A 146 3.14 20.40 -26.74
CA GLY A 146 3.68 21.76 -26.63
C GLY A 146 2.79 22.76 -25.87
N ASP A 147 1.57 22.38 -25.47
CA ASP A 147 0.69 23.21 -24.68
C ASP A 147 0.95 23.09 -23.17
N LYS A 148 0.37 24.03 -22.39
CA LYS A 148 0.55 24.06 -20.93
C LYS A 148 -0.01 22.82 -20.22
N ARG A 149 -1.05 22.18 -20.77
CA ARG A 149 -1.70 21.00 -20.18
C ARG A 149 -0.80 19.78 -20.36
N GLY A 150 -0.29 19.55 -21.58
CA GLY A 150 0.64 18.48 -21.88
C GLY A 150 1.92 18.58 -21.06
N LEU A 151 2.49 19.79 -20.93
CA LEU A 151 3.68 20.01 -20.09
C LEU A 151 3.42 19.75 -18.60
N TYR A 152 2.24 20.13 -18.09
CA TYR A 152 1.83 19.84 -16.71
C TYR A 152 1.72 18.33 -16.46
N LYS A 153 1.02 17.60 -17.34
CA LYS A 153 0.85 16.15 -17.23
C LYS A 153 2.18 15.41 -17.38
N ALA A 154 3.06 15.88 -18.28
CA ALA A 154 4.42 15.35 -18.43
C ALA A 154 5.27 15.56 -17.16
N GLN A 155 5.09 16.68 -16.43
CA GLN A 155 5.76 16.89 -15.14
C GLN A 155 5.28 15.87 -14.08
N THR A 156 3.98 15.55 -14.03
CA THR A 156 3.45 14.53 -13.11
C THR A 156 4.11 13.16 -13.36
N LEU A 157 4.24 12.74 -14.62
CA LEU A 157 4.93 11.49 -14.98
C LEU A 157 6.42 11.52 -14.63
N ARG A 158 7.08 12.67 -14.81
CA ARG A 158 8.48 12.85 -14.39
C ARG A 158 8.66 12.63 -12.89
N ASP A 159 7.76 13.17 -12.07
CA ASP A 159 7.79 13.01 -10.62
C ASP A 159 7.56 11.54 -10.21
N ALA A 160 6.67 10.83 -10.91
CA ALA A 160 6.46 9.40 -10.72
C ALA A 160 7.70 8.55 -11.11
N ILE A 161 8.37 8.88 -12.22
CA ILE A 161 9.63 8.24 -12.64
C ILE A 161 10.73 8.47 -11.59
N GLU A 162 10.88 9.70 -11.09
CA GLU A 162 11.84 10.02 -10.05
C GLU A 162 11.55 9.29 -8.73
N LYS A 163 10.28 9.11 -8.37
CA LYS A 163 9.87 8.29 -7.22
C LYS A 163 10.33 6.84 -7.39
N ASN A 164 10.07 6.21 -8.54
CA ASN A 164 10.56 4.85 -8.82
C ASN A 164 12.09 4.76 -8.74
N ARG A 165 12.81 5.77 -9.27
CA ARG A 165 14.27 5.82 -9.24
C ARG A 165 14.85 5.94 -7.83
N ARG A 166 14.20 6.71 -6.95
CA ARG A 166 14.64 6.94 -5.57
C ARG A 166 14.20 5.83 -4.61
N GLY A 167 13.16 5.07 -4.97
CA GLY A 167 12.45 4.17 -4.06
C GLY A 167 11.62 4.95 -3.03
N TYR A 168 10.82 4.24 -2.24
CA TYR A 168 10.08 4.85 -1.13
C TYR A 168 11.07 5.36 -0.06
N VAL A 169 11.29 6.67 -0.02
CA VAL A 169 12.03 7.33 1.05
C VAL A 169 11.01 7.94 2.00
N ALA A 170 10.76 7.27 3.12
CA ALA A 170 10.01 7.87 4.22
C ALA A 170 10.70 9.18 4.63
N THR A 171 10.05 10.31 4.44
CA THR A 171 10.53 11.58 4.98
C THR A 171 10.54 11.46 6.51
N VAL A 172 11.73 11.46 7.09
CA VAL A 172 11.92 11.37 8.54
C VAL A 172 11.20 12.54 9.21
N CYS A 173 10.28 12.23 10.10
CA CYS A 173 9.63 13.21 10.96
C CYS A 173 10.44 13.32 12.26
N ILE A 174 11.08 14.46 12.47
CA ILE A 174 11.89 14.73 13.67
C ILE A 174 11.02 14.56 14.92
N LYS A 175 9.82 15.14 14.95
CA LYS A 175 8.90 15.05 16.10
C LYS A 175 8.52 13.61 16.45
N THR A 176 8.13 12.81 15.45
CA THR A 176 7.76 11.39 15.67
C THR A 176 8.97 10.57 16.09
N THR A 177 10.15 10.87 15.54
CA THR A 177 11.41 10.21 15.91
C THR A 177 11.79 10.53 17.36
N ASP A 178 11.76 11.80 17.76
CA ASP A 178 12.10 12.27 19.11
C ASP A 178 11.12 11.72 20.15
N PHE A 179 9.81 11.71 19.85
CA PHE A 179 8.80 11.13 20.74
C PHE A 179 9.08 9.65 21.00
N ALA A 180 9.32 8.88 19.93
CA ALA A 180 9.61 7.46 20.06
C ALA A 180 10.95 7.19 20.77
N GLN A 181 11.98 8.01 20.53
CA GLN A 181 13.25 7.92 21.25
C GLN A 181 13.07 8.10 22.75
N LYS A 182 12.36 9.16 23.18
CA LYS A 182 12.06 9.39 24.59
C LYS A 182 11.24 8.25 25.20
N TYR A 183 10.23 7.77 24.48
CA TYR A 183 9.39 6.66 24.92
C TYR A 183 10.18 5.35 25.10
N LEU A 184 11.03 5.01 24.14
CA LEU A 184 11.87 3.82 24.23
C LEU A 184 12.92 3.94 25.34
N ALA A 185 13.51 5.13 25.53
CA ALA A 185 14.45 5.38 26.62
C ALA A 185 13.78 5.21 27.99
N TYR A 186 12.62 5.83 28.20
CA TYR A 186 11.82 5.68 29.42
C TYR A 186 11.44 4.22 29.69
N ALA A 187 10.96 3.50 28.66
CA ALA A 187 10.64 2.08 28.81
C ALA A 187 11.88 1.23 29.13
N SER A 188 13.04 1.56 28.58
CA SER A 188 14.29 0.84 28.85
C SER A 188 14.77 1.04 30.27
N GLU A 189 14.59 2.24 30.82
CA GLU A 189 14.96 2.59 32.19
C GLU A 189 14.00 1.98 33.23
N HIS A 190 12.69 2.08 33.01
CA HIS A 190 11.68 1.72 34.00
C HIS A 190 11.08 0.32 33.83
N PHE A 191 11.12 -0.24 32.62
CA PHE A 191 10.53 -1.55 32.29
C PHE A 191 11.51 -2.40 31.43
N PRO A 192 12.76 -2.63 31.88
CA PRO A 192 13.79 -3.31 31.09
C PRO A 192 13.40 -4.73 30.67
N GLN A 193 12.56 -5.42 31.45
CA GLN A 193 12.03 -6.76 31.14
C GLN A 193 11.19 -6.81 29.86
N LEU A 194 10.63 -5.68 29.42
CA LEU A 194 9.88 -5.62 28.17
C LEU A 194 10.80 -5.65 26.94
N ASN A 195 12.10 -5.40 27.12
CA ASN A 195 13.11 -5.38 26.06
C ASN A 195 12.63 -4.57 24.83
N PRO A 196 12.49 -3.23 24.98
CA PRO A 196 11.99 -2.35 23.93
C PRO A 196 12.87 -2.40 22.67
N GLU A 197 12.27 -2.12 21.51
CA GLU A 197 13.02 -2.03 20.26
C GLU A 197 14.08 -0.92 20.29
N GLN A 198 15.09 -1.04 19.45
CA GLN A 198 16.09 0.02 19.30
C GLN A 198 15.48 1.25 18.61
N PRO A 199 15.80 2.48 19.07
CA PRO A 199 15.33 3.68 18.40
C PRO A 199 15.81 3.76 16.95
N LYS A 200 14.94 4.22 16.07
CA LYS A 200 15.18 4.36 14.62
C LYS A 200 14.44 5.58 14.08
N PRO A 201 14.90 6.21 12.98
CA PRO A 201 14.16 7.28 12.33
C PRO A 201 12.74 6.84 11.96
N ARG A 202 11.74 7.71 12.19
CA ARG A 202 10.33 7.42 11.93
C ARG A 202 9.73 8.41 10.94
N ALA A 203 8.88 7.88 10.04
CA ALA A 203 8.05 8.70 9.16
C ALA A 203 6.96 9.41 9.96
N ASN A 204 6.40 10.49 9.40
CA ASN A 204 5.18 11.07 9.96
C ASN A 204 4.05 10.02 9.98
N GLY A 205 3.26 9.99 11.04
CA GLY A 205 2.16 9.03 11.21
C GLY A 205 2.58 7.66 11.77
N HIS A 206 3.87 7.34 11.85
CA HIS A 206 4.31 6.06 12.42
C HIS A 206 4.19 6.03 13.94
N ASP A 207 3.32 5.18 14.47
CA ASP A 207 2.84 5.26 15.85
C ASP A 207 3.03 3.96 16.67
N TRP A 208 3.69 2.95 16.09
CA TRP A 208 3.86 1.65 16.76
C TRP A 208 5.16 1.60 17.54
N ILE A 209 5.09 1.21 18.81
CA ILE A 209 6.24 0.90 19.64
C ILE A 209 6.26 -0.60 19.94
N HIS A 210 7.39 -1.24 19.66
CA HIS A 210 7.57 -2.68 19.84
C HIS A 210 8.39 -3.03 21.08
N PHE A 211 7.98 -4.11 21.73
CA PHE A 211 8.66 -4.74 22.85
C PHE A 211 8.85 -6.22 22.55
N TYR A 212 10.00 -6.76 22.92
CA TYR A 212 10.38 -8.16 22.65
C TYR A 212 10.80 -8.87 23.93
N PRO A 213 9.86 -9.15 24.86
CA PRO A 213 10.23 -9.70 26.16
C PRO A 213 10.93 -11.07 26.06
N GLU A 214 10.68 -11.83 24.99
CA GLU A 214 11.46 -13.02 24.63
C GLU A 214 12.37 -12.74 23.41
N PRO A 215 13.66 -12.39 23.59
CA PRO A 215 14.53 -11.96 22.49
C PRO A 215 14.77 -13.03 21.42
N ILE A 216 14.70 -14.31 21.81
CA ILE A 216 14.92 -15.47 20.96
C ILE A 216 13.72 -15.69 20.03
N ASN A 217 12.50 -15.43 20.51
CA ASN A 217 11.26 -15.65 19.78
C ASN A 217 10.53 -14.34 19.49
N LYS A 218 11.05 -13.56 18.53
CA LYS A 218 10.45 -12.27 18.11
C LYS A 218 9.07 -12.39 17.45
N LYS A 219 8.55 -13.61 17.27
CA LYS A 219 7.17 -13.84 16.80
C LYS A 219 6.14 -13.61 17.91
N ILE A 220 6.57 -13.65 19.18
CA ILE A 220 5.77 -13.23 20.32
C ILE A 220 6.27 -11.86 20.75
N ARG A 221 5.40 -10.86 20.67
CA ARG A 221 5.79 -9.46 20.90
C ARG A 221 4.65 -8.64 21.47
N ILE A 222 4.99 -7.60 22.21
CA ILE A 222 4.01 -6.62 22.67
C ILE A 222 4.14 -5.37 21.79
N ILE A 223 3.00 -4.80 21.40
CA ILE A 223 2.93 -3.64 20.52
C ILE A 223 1.99 -2.62 21.13
N HIS A 224 2.49 -1.42 21.41
CA HIS A 224 1.65 -0.26 21.64
C HIS A 224 1.41 0.44 20.30
N GLN A 225 0.16 0.42 19.84
CA GLN A 225 -0.28 1.14 18.65
C GLN A 225 -0.98 2.42 19.10
N ILE A 226 -0.24 3.52 19.14
CA ILE A 226 -0.64 4.76 19.82
C ILE A 226 -1.93 5.35 19.21
N TYR A 227 -2.00 5.52 17.89
CA TYR A 227 -3.19 6.02 17.21
C TYR A 227 -4.31 4.98 17.11
N GLY A 228 -3.96 3.70 17.23
CA GLY A 228 -4.94 2.62 17.39
C GLY A 228 -5.54 2.54 18.79
N LYS A 229 -5.01 3.31 19.76
CA LYS A 229 -5.49 3.35 21.16
C LYS A 229 -5.52 1.96 21.80
N VAL A 230 -4.53 1.13 21.46
CA VAL A 230 -4.47 -0.26 21.95
C VAL A 230 -3.03 -0.68 22.27
N ILE A 231 -2.92 -1.55 23.26
CA ILE A 231 -1.75 -2.38 23.46
C ILE A 231 -2.12 -3.84 23.31
N LYS A 232 -1.25 -4.61 22.65
CA LYS A 232 -1.51 -6.01 22.30
C LYS A 232 -0.31 -6.89 22.50
N LEU A 233 -0.53 -8.08 23.06
CA LEU A 233 0.36 -9.23 22.93
C LEU A 233 0.00 -9.95 21.63
N GLN A 234 0.97 -10.09 20.74
CA GLN A 234 0.80 -10.66 19.41
C GLN A 234 1.59 -11.95 19.27
N PHE A 235 0.90 -13.00 18.81
CA PHE A 235 1.46 -14.26 18.36
C PHE A 235 1.46 -14.30 16.83
N LEU A 236 2.57 -13.88 16.22
CA LEU A 236 2.73 -13.78 14.78
C LEU A 236 2.86 -15.17 14.13
N GLY A 237 2.02 -15.45 13.13
CA GLY A 237 2.03 -16.71 12.40
C GLY A 237 1.34 -17.86 13.14
N GLN A 238 0.52 -17.55 14.15
CA GLN A 238 -0.15 -18.54 15.01
C GLN A 238 -1.68 -18.53 14.81
N ALA A 239 -2.19 -18.02 13.69
CA ALA A 239 -3.63 -17.96 13.43
C ALA A 239 -4.33 -19.34 13.45
N ASP A 240 -3.59 -20.40 13.09
CA ASP A 240 -4.08 -21.78 13.12
C ASP A 240 -4.17 -22.34 14.55
N ASN A 241 -3.42 -21.75 15.50
CA ASN A 241 -3.40 -22.12 16.92
C ASN A 241 -4.33 -21.24 17.78
N PHE A 242 -5.31 -20.60 17.17
CA PHE A 242 -6.16 -19.64 17.86
C PHE A 242 -7.00 -20.24 18.98
N ASP A 243 -7.56 -21.44 18.80
CA ASP A 243 -8.41 -22.04 19.83
C ASP A 243 -7.59 -22.41 21.08
N ASP A 244 -6.37 -22.89 20.89
CA ASP A 244 -5.40 -23.14 21.96
C ASP A 244 -5.04 -21.86 22.72
N ILE A 245 -4.58 -20.83 21.98
CA ILE A 245 -4.24 -19.52 22.57
C ILE A 245 -5.47 -18.92 23.26
N LYS A 246 -6.64 -18.99 22.65
CA LYS A 246 -7.88 -18.46 23.25
C LYS A 246 -8.18 -19.18 24.56
N SER A 247 -8.09 -20.51 24.61
CA SER A 247 -8.38 -21.27 25.84
C SER A 247 -7.46 -20.88 27.00
N HIS A 248 -6.20 -20.51 26.72
CA HIS A 248 -5.26 -20.09 27.75
C HIS A 248 -5.53 -18.68 28.28
N PHE A 249 -6.02 -17.79 27.42
CA PHE A 249 -6.17 -16.36 27.75
C PHE A 249 -7.63 -15.91 27.93
N GLU A 250 -8.63 -16.77 27.75
CA GLU A 250 -10.05 -16.40 27.78
C GLU A 250 -10.49 -15.73 29.09
N GLY A 251 -9.86 -16.10 30.22
CA GLY A 251 -10.11 -15.46 31.52
C GLY A 251 -9.80 -13.95 31.54
N LEU A 252 -8.98 -13.46 30.61
CA LEU A 252 -8.66 -12.04 30.46
C LEU A 252 -9.80 -11.23 29.84
N GLU A 253 -10.76 -11.87 29.14
CA GLU A 253 -11.90 -11.16 28.55
C GLU A 253 -12.76 -10.49 29.62
N CYS A 254 -12.90 -11.12 30.79
CA CYS A 254 -13.55 -10.55 31.97
C CYS A 254 -12.84 -9.28 32.51
N SER A 255 -11.57 -9.10 32.17
CA SER A 255 -10.75 -7.93 32.55
C SER A 255 -10.63 -6.89 31.43
N GLY A 256 -11.48 -6.98 30.39
CA GLY A 256 -11.53 -6.00 29.30
C GLY A 256 -10.44 -6.20 28.23
N TYR A 257 -9.93 -7.42 28.08
CA TYR A 257 -9.10 -7.82 26.95
C TYR A 257 -9.96 -8.47 25.85
N ARG A 258 -9.45 -8.45 24.62
CA ARG A 258 -10.07 -9.10 23.47
C ARG A 258 -9.06 -10.02 22.81
N ILE A 259 -9.49 -11.24 22.49
CA ILE A 259 -8.67 -12.22 21.78
C ILE A 259 -9.17 -12.33 20.35
N ILE A 260 -8.37 -11.90 19.38
CA ILE A 260 -8.79 -11.78 17.99
C ILE A 260 -7.76 -12.39 17.01
N LYS A 261 -8.26 -12.98 15.92
CA LYS A 261 -7.44 -13.26 14.73
C LYS A 261 -7.29 -11.97 13.92
N SER A 262 -6.06 -11.65 13.51
CA SER A 262 -5.77 -10.55 12.58
C SER A 262 -4.71 -10.99 11.58
N GLY A 263 -5.14 -11.21 10.34
CA GLY A 263 -4.32 -11.82 9.30
C GLY A 263 -3.76 -13.17 9.76
N LYS A 264 -2.43 -13.31 9.74
CA LYS A 264 -1.72 -14.52 10.19
C LYS A 264 -1.44 -14.56 11.70
N SER A 265 -1.98 -13.64 12.49
CA SER A 265 -1.65 -13.50 13.91
C SER A 265 -2.85 -13.68 14.82
N VAL A 266 -2.59 -14.07 16.07
CA VAL A 266 -3.54 -13.94 17.19
C VAL A 266 -3.09 -12.79 18.07
N ASN A 267 -4.01 -11.91 18.45
CA ASN A 267 -3.73 -10.79 19.34
C ASN A 267 -4.62 -10.85 20.57
N ILE A 268 -4.02 -10.57 21.73
CA ILE A 268 -4.72 -10.28 22.98
C ILE A 268 -4.52 -8.79 23.23
N GLU A 269 -5.59 -8.01 23.09
CA GLU A 269 -5.50 -6.55 23.10
C GLU A 269 -6.47 -5.90 24.07
N THR A 270 -6.11 -4.73 24.55
CA THR A 270 -6.93 -3.93 25.47
C THR A 270 -6.82 -2.45 25.11
N PRO A 271 -7.90 -1.67 25.25
CA PRO A 271 -7.89 -0.25 24.92
C PRO A 271 -6.97 0.54 25.86
N LEU A 272 -6.46 1.64 25.32
CA LEU A 272 -5.63 2.62 26.01
C LEU A 272 -6.21 4.04 25.84
N PRO A 273 -5.81 4.98 26.71
CA PRO A 273 -6.05 6.39 26.49
C PRO A 273 -5.50 6.88 25.15
N GLU A 274 -6.07 7.97 24.65
CA GLU A 274 -5.63 8.62 23.42
C GLU A 274 -4.34 9.43 23.65
N ILE A 275 -3.42 9.34 22.69
CA ILE A 275 -2.20 10.13 22.66
C ILE A 275 -2.02 10.65 21.22
N SER A 276 -1.86 11.96 21.09
CA SER A 276 -1.62 12.64 19.82
C SER A 276 -0.15 13.06 19.72
N ILE A 277 0.71 12.26 19.08
CA ILE A 277 2.12 12.62 18.84
C ILE A 277 2.22 13.92 18.02
N ALA A 278 1.23 14.18 17.17
CA ALA A 278 1.17 15.40 16.35
C ALA A 278 0.99 16.67 17.19
N GLU A 279 0.30 16.59 18.33
CA GLU A 279 -0.09 17.77 19.12
C GLU A 279 0.61 17.84 20.47
N GLN A 280 0.83 16.70 21.11
CA GLN A 280 1.37 16.58 22.46
C GLN A 280 2.88 16.30 22.45
N SER A 281 3.54 16.66 23.55
CA SER A 281 4.93 16.29 23.83
C SER A 281 4.98 14.97 24.60
N PHE A 282 6.13 14.29 24.63
CA PHE A 282 6.33 13.09 25.44
C PHE A 282 6.00 13.35 26.93
N ASP A 283 6.53 14.44 27.48
CA ASP A 283 6.41 14.76 28.90
C ASP A 283 4.95 15.08 29.30
N SER A 284 4.14 15.61 28.37
CA SER A 284 2.73 15.92 28.63
C SER A 284 1.80 14.71 28.65
N VAL A 285 2.25 13.53 28.22
CA VAL A 285 1.44 12.29 28.19
C VAL A 285 2.08 11.14 28.97
N LEU A 286 2.96 11.46 29.92
CA LEU A 286 3.72 10.46 30.65
C LEU A 286 2.82 9.50 31.47
N GLU A 287 1.67 9.99 31.93
CA GLU A 287 0.68 9.19 32.65
C GLU A 287 0.04 8.12 31.75
N GLU A 288 -0.41 8.50 30.55
CA GLU A 288 -0.98 7.60 29.56
C GLU A 288 0.05 6.57 29.08
N ILE A 289 1.30 7.01 28.92
CA ILE A 289 2.44 6.13 28.62
C ILE A 289 2.66 5.13 29.76
N GLY A 290 2.58 5.57 31.02
CA GLY A 290 2.66 4.73 32.20
C GLY A 290 1.54 3.68 32.24
N ILE A 291 0.31 4.05 31.91
CA ILE A 291 -0.81 3.12 31.77
C ILE A 291 -0.49 2.06 30.71
N ALA A 292 0.03 2.47 29.55
CA ALA A 292 0.40 1.55 28.48
C ALA A 292 1.49 0.57 28.91
N LEU A 293 2.56 1.05 29.57
CA LEU A 293 3.68 0.21 30.00
C LEU A 293 3.30 -0.74 31.14
N ASN A 294 2.44 -0.33 32.06
CA ASN A 294 1.90 -1.22 33.09
C ASN A 294 1.07 -2.36 32.49
N LYS A 295 0.23 -2.07 31.49
CA LYS A 295 -0.50 -3.11 30.75
C LYS A 295 0.44 -4.00 29.93
N ALA A 296 1.51 -3.45 29.36
CA ALA A 296 2.55 -4.24 28.70
C ALA A 296 3.20 -5.23 29.68
N GLN A 297 3.52 -4.79 30.90
CA GLN A 297 4.08 -5.65 31.94
C GLN A 297 3.11 -6.76 32.36
N GLN A 298 1.82 -6.47 32.48
CA GLN A 298 0.80 -7.50 32.76
C GLN A 298 0.74 -8.55 31.64
N LEU A 299 0.69 -8.11 30.38
CA LEU A 299 0.73 -9.00 29.22
C LEU A 299 2.00 -9.85 29.19
N HIS A 300 3.14 -9.28 29.56
CA HIS A 300 4.40 -10.02 29.68
C HIS A 300 4.31 -11.12 30.74
N SER A 301 3.83 -10.81 31.95
CA SER A 301 3.70 -11.82 33.02
C SER A 301 2.73 -12.95 32.66
N TRP A 302 1.66 -12.68 31.92
CA TRP A 302 0.78 -13.76 31.43
C TRP A 302 1.42 -14.59 30.33
N MET A 303 2.22 -13.98 29.45
CA MET A 303 2.99 -14.70 28.42
C MET A 303 4.03 -15.66 29.04
N GLU A 304 4.69 -15.29 30.13
CA GLU A 304 5.63 -16.18 30.84
C GLU A 304 4.92 -17.44 31.40
N ASN A 305 3.68 -17.27 31.87
CA ASN A 305 2.86 -18.39 32.35
C ASN A 305 2.38 -19.32 31.21
N TYR A 306 2.27 -18.82 29.98
CA TYR A 306 1.92 -19.64 28.81
C TYR A 306 3.03 -20.63 28.43
N HIS A 307 4.30 -20.26 28.58
CA HIS A 307 5.44 -21.12 28.23
C HIS A 307 5.86 -22.09 29.36
N SER A 308 5.23 -21.98 30.54
CA SER A 308 5.55 -22.79 31.72
C SER A 308 4.68 -24.05 31.84
N VAL A 309 3.93 -24.39 30.78
CA VAL A 309 3.02 -25.55 30.68
C VAL A 309 3.43 -26.46 29.52
#